data_AF-A0A2G6MXH6-F1
#
_entry.id   AF-A0A2G6MXH6-F1
#
_cell.length_a   1.000
_cell.length_b   1.000
_cell.length_c   1.000
_cell.angle_alpha   90.00
_cell.angle_beta   90.00
_cell.angle_gamma   90.00
#
_symmetry.space_group_name_H-M   'P 1'
#
loop_
_entity.id
_entity.type
_entity.pdbx_description
1 polymer ?
#
loop_
_entity_poly.entity_id
_entity_poly.type
_entity_poly.pdbx_seq_one_letter_code
_entity_poly.pdbx_strand_id
1 'polypeptide(L)'
;MEQVRFSIPWSFIHTRMALSWRGILFGIENGLAAPTLPVEAAMHQLESQDDTVAEVLALAIAEKDEPVLPLVRTLAATEAPVEPAQHRQVWLYLTMAWAYEHRDELADPLGLVEMIYADFGYPDSISGLIRYMPSDEPDLGGAEANERRLLSRWQSFLVEEASRLSNPDADD
;
A
#
# COMPACT_ATOMS: atom_id res chain seq x y z
N MET A 1 17.81 -0.10 11.95
CA MET A 1 17.26 0.88 11.01
C MET A 1 15.80 1.06 11.37
N GLU A 2 15.33 2.31 11.38
CA GLU A 2 13.93 2.62 11.68
C GLU A 2 13.11 2.31 10.43
N GLN A 3 12.14 1.40 10.54
CA GLN A 3 11.22 1.09 9.44
C GLN A 3 10.26 2.25 9.26
N VAL A 4 9.95 2.57 8.00
CA VAL A 4 8.92 3.52 7.65
C VAL A 4 7.59 2.99 8.16
N ARG A 5 6.90 3.83 8.92
CA ARG A 5 5.54 3.56 9.39
C ARG A 5 4.59 4.51 8.72
N PHE A 6 3.52 3.97 8.18
CA PHE A 6 2.43 4.75 7.63
C PHE A 6 1.16 4.48 8.42
N SER A 7 0.21 5.41 8.32
CA SER A 7 -1.13 5.25 8.85
C SER A 7 -2.13 5.44 7.71
N ILE A 8 -2.05 4.58 6.69
CA ILE A 8 -2.87 4.70 5.48
C ILE A 8 -4.32 4.35 5.84
N PRO A 9 -5.28 5.27 5.67
CA PRO A 9 -6.68 5.05 6.06
C PRO A 9 -7.44 4.22 5.01
N TRP A 10 -8.53 3.57 5.43
CA TRP A 10 -9.41 2.84 4.51
C TRP A 10 -9.97 3.76 3.42
N SER A 11 -10.30 5.01 3.77
CA SER A 11 -10.78 6.03 2.83
C SER A 11 -9.86 6.23 1.61
N PHE A 12 -8.55 6.07 1.81
CA PHE A 12 -7.57 6.13 0.72
C PHE A 12 -7.51 4.82 -0.08
N ILE A 13 -7.58 3.68 0.60
CA ILE A 13 -7.37 2.37 -0.03
C ILE A 13 -8.56 1.96 -0.89
N HIS A 14 -9.78 2.03 -0.36
CA HIS A 14 -10.98 1.49 -1.03
C HIS A 14 -11.32 2.20 -2.35
N THR A 15 -10.84 3.44 -2.53
CA THR A 15 -11.00 4.19 -3.78
C THR A 15 -10.02 3.77 -4.87
N ARG A 16 -8.97 3.01 -4.53
CA ARG A 16 -7.90 2.57 -5.44
C ARG A 16 -7.94 1.09 -5.73
N MET A 17 -8.33 0.28 -4.75
CA MET A 17 -8.40 -1.17 -4.91
C MET A 17 -9.28 -1.81 -3.84
N ALA A 18 -9.79 -3.00 -4.15
CA ALA A 18 -10.33 -3.89 -3.14
C ALA A 18 -9.17 -4.56 -2.39
N LEU A 19 -9.22 -4.53 -1.05
CA LEU A 19 -8.37 -5.36 -0.21
C LEU A 19 -9.15 -6.55 0.33
N SER A 20 -8.52 -7.71 0.30
CA SER A 20 -8.97 -8.87 1.06
C SER A 20 -8.60 -8.73 2.54
N TRP A 21 -9.22 -9.51 3.43
CA TRP A 21 -8.88 -9.55 4.85
C TRP A 21 -7.43 -9.96 5.12
N ARG A 22 -6.84 -10.83 4.29
CA ARG A 22 -5.40 -11.12 4.31
C ARG A 22 -4.55 -9.91 3.94
N GLY A 23 -4.97 -9.14 2.94
CA GLY A 23 -4.32 -7.88 2.57
C GLY A 23 -4.38 -6.86 3.72
N ILE A 24 -5.54 -6.73 4.37
CA ILE A 24 -5.72 -5.89 5.56
C ILE A 24 -4.79 -6.34 6.70
N LEU A 25 -4.75 -7.65 7.00
CA LEU A 25 -3.88 -8.22 8.02
C LEU A 25 -2.41 -7.89 7.76
N PHE A 26 -1.95 -8.06 6.52
CA PHE A 26 -0.58 -7.73 6.13
C PHE A 26 -0.24 -6.26 6.44
N GLY A 27 -1.12 -5.32 6.10
CA GLY A 27 -0.90 -3.89 6.35
C GLY A 27 -0.77 -3.55 7.82
N ILE A 28 -1.59 -4.19 8.67
CA ILE A 28 -1.55 -3.98 10.12
C ILE A 28 -0.25 -4.53 10.71
N GLU A 29 0.11 -5.76 10.35
CA GLU A 29 1.31 -6.43 10.89
C GLU A 29 2.61 -5.73 10.50
N ASN A 30 2.63 -5.04 9.35
CA ASN A 30 3.77 -4.28 8.87
C ASN A 30 3.71 -2.78 9.26
N GLY A 31 2.71 -2.34 10.05
CA GLY A 31 2.62 -0.95 10.51
C GLY A 31 2.40 0.07 9.38
N LEU A 32 1.68 -0.34 8.33
CA LEU A 32 1.34 0.49 7.16
C LEU A 32 -0.12 0.97 7.21
N ALA A 33 -0.99 0.17 7.82
CA ALA A 33 -2.41 0.42 7.94
C ALA A 33 -2.74 1.37 9.12
N ALA A 34 -3.71 2.25 8.92
CA ALA A 34 -4.31 2.99 10.03
C ALA A 34 -4.98 2.02 11.03
N PRO A 35 -4.95 2.30 12.35
CA PRO A 35 -5.59 1.44 13.35
C PRO A 35 -7.09 1.24 13.16
N THR A 36 -7.78 2.20 12.54
CA THR A 36 -9.24 2.16 12.29
C THR A 36 -9.60 1.36 11.04
N LEU A 37 -8.62 1.01 10.20
CA LEU A 37 -8.83 0.40 8.89
C LEU A 37 -9.69 -0.88 8.91
N PRO A 38 -9.53 -1.82 9.86
CA PRO A 38 -10.35 -3.03 9.90
C PRO A 38 -11.84 -2.76 10.14
N VAL A 39 -12.14 -1.78 11.00
CA VAL A 39 -13.51 -1.41 11.35
C VAL A 39 -14.17 -0.73 10.15
N GLU A 40 -13.46 0.22 9.51
CA GLU A 40 -13.95 0.92 8.32
C GLU A 40 -14.17 -0.06 7.14
N ALA A 41 -13.28 -1.03 6.96
CA ALA A 41 -13.43 -2.09 5.96
C ALA A 41 -14.65 -2.98 6.24
N ALA A 42 -14.88 -3.36 7.50
CA ALA A 42 -16.04 -4.16 7.90
C ALA A 42 -17.36 -3.41 7.67
N MET A 43 -17.41 -2.13 8.04
CA MET A 43 -18.57 -1.26 7.78
C MET A 43 -18.88 -1.17 6.29
N HIS A 44 -17.87 -0.94 5.45
CA HIS A 44 -18.05 -0.90 4.00
C HIS A 44 -18.52 -2.24 3.42
N GLN A 45 -18.06 -3.37 3.97
CA GLN A 45 -18.53 -4.69 3.55
C GLN A 45 -20.02 -4.91 3.90
N LEU A 46 -20.47 -4.47 5.08
CA LEU A 46 -21.88 -4.52 5.49
C LEU A 46 -22.80 -3.71 4.57
N GLU A 47 -22.31 -2.58 4.06
CA GLU A 47 -23.09 -1.73 3.14
C GLU A 47 -23.24 -2.35 1.74
N SER A 48 -22.38 -3.30 1.38
CA SER A 48 -22.26 -3.82 0.02
C SER A 48 -22.67 -5.29 -0.15
N GLN A 49 -22.89 -6.05 0.93
CA GLN A 49 -23.20 -7.48 0.87
C GLN A 49 -24.37 -7.86 1.79
N ASP A 50 -25.32 -8.63 1.25
CA ASP A 50 -26.48 -9.13 2.02
C ASP A 50 -26.10 -10.31 2.96
N ASP A 51 -25.05 -11.08 2.63
CA ASP A 51 -24.59 -12.23 3.43
C ASP A 51 -23.32 -11.86 4.20
N THR A 52 -23.51 -11.38 5.44
CA THR A 52 -22.40 -11.00 6.33
C THR A 52 -22.14 -12.08 7.38
N VAL A 53 -20.89 -12.50 7.51
CA VAL A 53 -20.45 -13.40 8.59
C VAL A 53 -20.34 -12.68 9.94
N ALA A 54 -20.50 -13.43 11.04
CA ALA A 54 -20.55 -12.88 12.39
C ALA A 54 -19.33 -12.04 12.78
N GLU A 55 -18.15 -12.41 12.29
CA GLU A 55 -16.89 -11.71 12.56
C GLU A 55 -16.83 -10.32 11.90
N VAL A 56 -17.42 -10.15 10.71
CA VAL A 56 -17.50 -8.83 10.05
C VAL A 56 -18.45 -7.93 10.84
N LEU A 57 -19.59 -8.45 11.30
CA LEU A 57 -20.50 -7.69 12.15
C LEU A 57 -19.82 -7.28 13.48
N ALA A 58 -19.12 -8.22 14.13
CA ALA A 58 -18.39 -7.96 15.35
C ALA A 58 -17.30 -6.89 15.17
N LEU A 59 -16.58 -6.90 14.04
CA LEU A 59 -15.62 -5.85 13.71
C LEU A 59 -16.27 -4.48 13.51
N ALA A 60 -17.39 -4.41 12.80
CA ALA A 60 -18.03 -3.15 12.49
C ALA A 60 -18.62 -2.44 13.72
N ILE A 61 -18.99 -3.20 14.76
CA ILE A 61 -19.49 -2.66 16.03
C ILE A 61 -18.42 -2.53 17.11
N ALA A 62 -17.18 -2.95 16.83
CA ALA A 62 -16.10 -2.94 17.81
C ALA A 62 -15.80 -1.51 18.28
N GLU A 63 -15.70 -1.32 19.59
CA GLU A 63 -15.29 -0.04 20.16
C GLU A 63 -13.77 0.18 20.00
N LYS A 64 -13.34 1.45 20.14
CA LYS A 64 -11.95 1.88 19.89
C LYS A 64 -10.90 1.09 20.68
N ASP A 65 -11.24 0.63 21.88
CA ASP A 65 -10.32 -0.07 22.78
C ASP A 65 -10.42 -1.60 22.67
N GLU A 66 -11.31 -2.12 21.83
CA GLU A 66 -11.45 -3.56 21.62
C GLU A 66 -10.34 -4.10 20.70
N PRO A 67 -9.77 -5.28 21.03
CA PRO A 67 -8.76 -5.89 20.17
C PRO A 67 -9.44 -6.44 18.90
N VAL A 68 -9.31 -5.71 17.79
CA VAL A 68 -9.86 -6.11 16.49
C VAL A 68 -9.00 -7.13 15.74
N LEU A 69 -7.70 -7.20 16.05
CA LEU A 69 -6.74 -8.06 15.32
C LEU A 69 -7.09 -9.56 15.33
N PRO A 70 -7.57 -10.16 16.44
CA PRO A 70 -8.03 -11.55 16.43
C PRO A 70 -9.16 -11.80 15.41
N LEU A 71 -10.12 -10.89 15.28
CA LEU A 71 -11.21 -11.01 14.31
C LEU A 71 -10.68 -10.91 12.87
N VAL A 72 -9.78 -9.97 12.60
CA VAL A 72 -9.10 -9.85 11.29
C VAL A 72 -8.36 -11.12 10.93
N ARG A 73 -7.66 -11.75 11.90
CA ARG A 73 -6.96 -13.03 11.67
C ARG A 73 -7.92 -14.15 11.32
N THR A 74 -9.06 -14.23 12.00
CA THR A 74 -10.10 -15.23 11.71
C THR A 74 -10.62 -15.04 10.29
N LEU A 75 -10.96 -13.81 9.89
CA LEU A 75 -11.43 -13.50 8.54
C LEU A 75 -10.36 -13.77 7.47
N ALA A 76 -9.12 -13.39 7.71
CA ALA A 76 -8.02 -13.68 6.80
C ALA A 76 -7.81 -15.20 6.60
N ALA A 77 -8.07 -16.01 7.64
CA ALA A 77 -7.92 -17.45 7.57
C ALA A 77 -9.01 -18.16 6.74
N THR A 78 -10.18 -17.53 6.53
CA THR A 78 -11.25 -18.11 5.69
C THR A 78 -11.02 -17.84 4.20
N GLU A 79 -10.22 -16.84 3.86
CA GLU A 79 -9.86 -16.53 2.48
C GLU A 79 -8.90 -17.56 1.89
N ALA A 80 -8.97 -17.73 0.56
CA ALA A 80 -8.04 -18.59 -0.17
C ALA A 80 -6.59 -18.15 0.04
N PRO A 81 -5.63 -19.10 0.13
CA PRO A 81 -4.21 -18.78 0.17
C PRO A 81 -3.77 -17.94 -1.03
N VAL A 82 -3.05 -16.87 -0.73
CA VAL A 82 -2.40 -16.01 -1.71
C VAL A 82 -0.92 -15.93 -1.37
N GLU A 83 -0.07 -15.86 -2.38
CA GLU A 83 1.37 -15.73 -2.21
C GLU A 83 1.71 -14.44 -1.45
N PRO A 84 2.57 -14.49 -0.41
CA PRO A 84 2.95 -13.30 0.37
C PRO A 84 3.50 -12.15 -0.50
N ALA A 85 4.11 -12.48 -1.65
CA ALA A 85 4.61 -11.52 -2.62
C ALA A 85 3.50 -10.61 -3.19
N GLN A 86 2.27 -11.12 -3.38
CA GLN A 86 1.17 -10.33 -3.91
C GLN A 86 0.72 -9.27 -2.90
N HIS A 87 0.58 -9.63 -1.63
CA HIS A 87 0.28 -8.65 -0.58
C HIS A 87 1.39 -7.60 -0.44
N ARG A 88 2.65 -8.02 -0.53
CA ARG A 88 3.79 -7.10 -0.54
C ARG A 88 3.73 -6.11 -1.71
N GLN A 89 3.42 -6.57 -2.91
CA GLN A 89 3.31 -5.71 -4.11
C GLN A 89 2.15 -4.71 -3.99
N VAL A 90 1.00 -5.18 -3.53
CA VAL A 90 -0.16 -4.33 -3.25
C VAL A 90 0.19 -3.23 -2.25
N TRP A 91 0.84 -3.58 -1.13
CA TRP A 91 1.21 -2.59 -0.12
C TRP A 91 2.37 -1.69 -0.55
N LEU A 92 3.27 -2.15 -1.42
CA LEU A 92 4.27 -1.29 -2.06
C LEU A 92 3.57 -0.20 -2.87
N TYR A 93 2.61 -0.58 -3.71
CA TYR A 93 1.80 0.36 -4.48
C TYR A 93 1.07 1.36 -3.57
N LEU A 94 0.32 0.88 -2.58
CA LEU A 94 -0.46 1.74 -1.67
C LEU A 94 0.44 2.73 -0.93
N THR A 95 1.61 2.28 -0.49
CA THR A 95 2.60 3.10 0.21
C THR A 95 3.18 4.17 -0.71
N MET A 96 3.56 3.78 -1.94
CA MET A 96 4.07 4.70 -2.95
C MET A 96 2.99 5.71 -3.37
N ALA A 97 1.74 5.30 -3.50
CA ALA A 97 0.63 6.20 -3.85
C ALA A 97 0.36 7.19 -2.72
N TRP A 98 0.32 6.71 -1.47
CA TRP A 98 0.11 7.56 -0.29
C TRP A 98 1.21 8.60 -0.14
N ALA A 99 2.47 8.17 -0.24
CA ALA A 99 3.62 9.06 -0.17
C ALA A 99 3.63 10.08 -1.31
N TYR A 100 3.21 9.69 -2.52
CA TYR A 100 3.14 10.62 -3.65
C TYR A 100 2.11 11.73 -3.42
N GLU A 101 0.94 11.43 -2.87
CA GLU A 101 -0.11 12.45 -2.64
C GLU A 101 0.27 13.45 -1.55
N HIS A 102 1.08 13.02 -0.58
CA HIS A 102 1.57 13.88 0.49
C HIS A 102 2.97 14.43 0.22
N ARG A 103 3.53 14.21 -0.98
CA ARG A 103 4.93 14.57 -1.29
C ARG A 103 5.24 16.04 -1.08
N ASP A 104 4.26 16.92 -1.31
CA ASP A 104 4.43 18.37 -1.16
C ASP A 104 4.55 18.80 0.33
N GLU A 105 4.23 17.90 1.26
CA GLU A 105 4.38 18.08 2.71
C GLU A 105 5.72 17.51 3.23
N LEU A 106 6.46 16.79 2.39
CA LEU A 106 7.72 16.14 2.75
C LEU A 106 8.91 17.03 2.40
N ALA A 107 9.90 17.08 3.30
CA ALA A 107 11.15 17.78 3.04
C ALA A 107 12.01 17.09 1.95
N ASP A 108 11.97 15.76 1.88
CA ASP A 108 12.66 14.95 0.87
C ASP A 108 11.79 13.76 0.44
N PRO A 109 10.88 13.94 -0.54
CA PRO A 109 10.02 12.87 -1.04
C PRO A 109 10.79 11.68 -1.62
N LEU A 110 11.87 11.95 -2.36
CA LEU A 110 12.68 10.89 -2.98
C LEU A 110 13.49 10.13 -1.92
N GLY A 111 13.93 10.78 -0.85
CA GLY A 111 14.50 10.12 0.31
C GLY A 111 13.52 9.15 0.99
N LEU A 112 12.23 9.50 1.07
CA LEU A 112 11.21 8.58 1.56
C LEU A 112 11.05 7.36 0.63
N VAL A 113 11.10 7.55 -0.69
CA VAL A 113 11.07 6.44 -1.67
C VAL A 113 12.27 5.51 -1.47
N GLU A 114 13.45 6.03 -1.17
CA GLU A 114 14.64 5.23 -0.86
C GLU A 114 14.48 4.38 0.40
N MET A 115 13.82 4.93 1.43
CA MET A 115 13.49 4.17 2.64
C MET A 115 12.46 3.06 2.36
N ILE A 116 11.40 3.38 1.60
CA ILE A 116 10.40 2.39 1.17
C ILE A 116 11.09 1.27 0.37
N TYR A 117 11.99 1.60 -0.55
CA TYR A 117 12.76 0.62 -1.31
C TYR A 117 13.53 -0.35 -0.41
N ALA A 118 14.24 0.16 0.60
CA ALA A 118 14.95 -0.69 1.54
C ALA A 118 14.00 -1.57 2.39
N ASP A 119 12.93 -0.99 2.93
CA ASP A 119 12.00 -1.70 3.83
C ASP A 119 11.18 -2.77 3.11
N PHE A 120 10.85 -2.56 1.85
CA PHE A 120 10.16 -3.56 1.03
C PHE A 120 11.09 -4.65 0.47
N GLY A 121 12.39 -4.57 0.74
CA GLY A 121 13.37 -5.59 0.38
C GLY A 121 14.01 -5.37 -0.99
N TYR A 122 14.24 -4.11 -1.36
CA TYR A 122 14.87 -3.70 -2.62
C TYR A 122 14.13 -4.15 -3.89
N PRO A 123 12.80 -3.91 -4.01
CA PRO A 123 12.03 -4.37 -5.17
C PRO A 123 12.48 -3.70 -6.48
N ASP A 124 12.81 -4.52 -7.48
CA ASP A 124 13.26 -4.05 -8.80
C ASP A 124 12.28 -3.07 -9.47
N SER A 125 10.97 -3.21 -9.20
CA SER A 125 9.89 -2.40 -9.78
C SER A 125 10.02 -0.90 -9.50
N ILE A 126 10.68 -0.49 -8.42
CA ILE A 126 10.92 0.93 -8.09
C ILE A 126 12.41 1.29 -8.06
N SER A 127 13.30 0.38 -8.43
CA SER A 127 14.76 0.61 -8.44
C SER A 127 15.16 1.83 -9.29
N GLY A 128 14.45 2.08 -10.40
CA GLY A 128 14.65 3.23 -11.27
C GLY A 128 14.22 4.59 -10.69
N LEU A 129 13.65 4.61 -9.48
CA LEU A 129 13.26 5.81 -8.74
C LEU A 129 14.31 6.24 -7.69
N ILE A 130 15.34 5.43 -7.49
CA ILE A 130 16.31 5.55 -6.40
C ILE A 130 17.51 6.38 -6.86
N ARG A 131 17.82 7.50 -6.18
CA ARG A 131 18.81 8.48 -6.67
C ARG A 131 20.23 7.91 -6.75
N TYR A 132 20.57 7.01 -5.84
CA TYR A 132 21.89 6.38 -5.80
C TYR A 132 22.03 5.15 -6.71
N MET A 133 20.94 4.68 -7.33
CA MET A 133 21.03 3.57 -8.27
C MET A 133 21.62 4.05 -9.60
N PRO A 134 22.50 3.26 -10.24
CA PRO A 134 22.99 3.58 -11.56
C PRO A 134 21.84 3.80 -12.54
N SER A 135 21.96 4.84 -13.37
CA SER A 135 21.02 5.13 -14.45
C SER A 135 21.80 5.26 -15.75
N ASP A 136 21.31 4.61 -16.80
CA ASP A 136 21.83 4.77 -18.17
C ASP A 136 21.32 6.05 -18.84
N GLU A 137 20.49 6.84 -18.15
CA GLU A 137 19.95 8.06 -18.69
C GLU A 137 20.95 9.22 -18.67
N PRO A 138 20.88 10.12 -19.67
CA PRO A 138 21.72 11.30 -19.67
C PRO A 138 21.44 12.18 -18.46
N ASP A 139 22.50 12.80 -17.93
CA ASP A 139 22.37 13.89 -16.97
C ASP A 139 21.68 15.07 -17.67
N LEU A 140 20.57 15.53 -17.08
CA LEU A 140 19.80 16.67 -17.59
C LEU A 140 20.44 18.03 -17.24
N GLY A 141 21.69 18.03 -16.76
CA GLY A 141 22.48 19.23 -16.52
C GLY A 141 22.22 19.88 -15.17
N GLY A 142 21.66 19.13 -14.21
CA GLY A 142 21.44 19.60 -12.85
C GLY A 142 20.55 18.70 -11.99
N ALA A 143 20.76 18.75 -10.67
CA ALA A 143 20.04 17.95 -9.69
C ALA A 143 18.51 18.11 -9.80
N GLU A 144 18.02 19.36 -9.88
CA GLU A 144 16.58 19.65 -9.96
C GLU A 144 15.93 19.02 -11.21
N ALA A 145 16.60 19.05 -12.36
CA ALA A 145 16.08 18.46 -13.59
C ALA A 145 16.01 16.94 -13.49
N ASN A 146 17.02 16.31 -12.90
CA ASN A 146 17.04 14.86 -12.66
C ASN A 146 15.99 14.44 -11.61
N GLU A 147 15.78 15.22 -10.56
CA GLU A 147 14.74 14.96 -9.55
C GLU A 147 13.34 15.06 -10.15
N ARG A 148 13.07 16.08 -10.98
CA ARG A 148 11.78 16.17 -11.70
C ARG A 148 11.51 14.97 -12.59
N ARG A 149 12.55 14.41 -13.22
CA ARG A 149 12.43 13.18 -14.00
C ARG A 149 12.05 11.99 -13.11
N LEU A 150 12.67 11.85 -11.93
CA LEU A 150 12.31 10.79 -10.98
C LEU A 150 10.87 10.94 -10.47
N LEU A 151 10.42 12.17 -10.17
CA LEU A 151 9.02 12.42 -9.80
C LEU A 151 8.04 12.03 -10.92
N SER A 152 8.36 12.37 -12.17
CA SER A 152 7.55 11.95 -13.32
C SER A 152 7.50 10.42 -13.47
N ARG A 153 8.62 9.73 -13.23
CA ARG A 153 8.67 8.26 -13.28
C ARG A 153 7.88 7.62 -12.15
N TRP A 154 7.92 8.20 -10.95
CA TRP A 154 7.10 7.75 -9.83
C TRP A 154 5.62 7.84 -10.20
N GLN A 155 5.18 8.96 -10.80
CA GLN A 155 3.82 9.07 -11.29
C GLN A 155 3.47 7.99 -12.33
N SER A 156 4.35 7.73 -13.31
CA SER A 156 4.15 6.66 -14.30
C SER A 156 4.02 5.29 -13.65
N PHE A 157 4.91 4.96 -12.70
CA PHE A 157 4.85 3.72 -11.93
C PHE A 157 3.48 3.53 -11.27
N LEU A 158 2.92 4.58 -10.64
CA LEU A 158 1.61 4.48 -9.99
C LEU A 158 0.49 4.16 -10.98
N VAL A 159 0.50 4.77 -12.18
CA VAL A 159 -0.50 4.51 -13.21
C VAL A 159 -0.38 3.07 -13.74
N GLU A 160 0.84 2.61 -14.00
CA GLU A 160 1.11 1.28 -14.53
C GLU A 160 0.76 0.19 -13.50
N GLU A 161 1.21 0.35 -12.25
CA GLU A 161 0.96 -0.60 -11.17
C GLU A 161 -0.52 -0.68 -10.78
N ALA A 162 -1.24 0.45 -10.74
CA ALA A 162 -2.69 0.44 -10.54
C ALA A 162 -3.42 -0.37 -11.62
N SER A 163 -2.99 -0.22 -12.88
CA SER A 163 -3.57 -0.94 -14.02
C SER A 163 -3.32 -2.44 -13.92
N ARG A 164 -2.09 -2.85 -13.58
CA ARG A 164 -1.69 -4.25 -13.41
C ARG A 164 -2.44 -4.91 -12.24
N LEU A 165 -2.54 -4.23 -11.10
CA LEU A 165 -3.26 -4.76 -9.92
C LEU A 165 -4.78 -4.86 -10.15
N SER A 166 -5.33 -4.03 -11.05
CA SER A 166 -6.74 -4.11 -11.44
C SER A 166 -7.02 -5.18 -12.52
N ASN A 167 -5.99 -5.64 -13.22
CA ASN A 167 -6.10 -6.64 -14.30
C ASN A 167 -4.89 -7.61 -14.28
N PRO A 168 -4.89 -8.60 -13.36
CA PRO A 168 -3.74 -9.48 -13.15
C PRO A 168 -3.43 -10.42 -14.33
N ASP A 169 -4.37 -10.59 -15.27
CA ASP A 169 -4.22 -11.47 -16.44
C ASP A 169 -3.63 -10.77 -17.69
N ALA A 170 -3.17 -9.52 -17.57
CA ALA A 170 -2.70 -8.72 -18.71
C ALA A 170 -1.25 -8.99 -19.16
N ASP A 171 -0.48 -9.74 -18.38
CA ASP A 171 0.97 -9.96 -18.59
C ASP A 171 1.34 -11.44 -18.87
N ASP A 172 0.37 -12.29 -19.24
CA ASP A 172 0.60 -13.69 -19.70
C ASP A 172 0.66 -13.82 -21.25
#